data_AF-A0A7K4IP93-F1
#
_entry.id   AF-A0A7K4IP93-F1
#
_cell.length_a   1.000
_cell.length_b   1.000
_cell.length_c   1.000
_cell.angle_alpha   90.00
_cell.angle_beta   90.00
_cell.angle_gamma   90.00
#
_symmetry.space_group_name_H-M   'P 1'
#
loop_
_entity.id
_entity.type
_entity.pdbx_description
1 polymer ?
#
loop_
_entity_poly.entity_id
_entity_poly.type
_entity_poly.pdbx_seq_one_letter_code
_entity_poly.pdbx_strand_id
1 'polypeptide(L)'
;MSLGKGYRNLIIGIIIIAVVIVVLVIPMIPVEESYNETEPYNRLATYDVVSATLTEGWDLVRGTYHTSTIVLRNTDAYGGTFSVTHRLYDINGLYDIETTTAFVGSGQQYTFSTQFDTQWLQDVRGEYSVSAPTVIDTRVVTKQRTVYKSIIQLLFYR
;
A
#
# COMPACT_ATOMS: atom_id res chain seq x y z
N MET A 1 31.88 72.75 1.71
CA MET A 1 30.56 72.85 2.37
C MET A 1 30.51 71.80 3.48
N SER A 2 30.58 72.23 4.73
CA SER A 2 30.49 71.35 5.90
C SER A 2 29.04 70.88 6.04
N LEU A 3 28.76 69.59 5.87
CA LEU A 3 27.45 69.04 6.21
C LEU A 3 27.22 69.29 7.71
N GLY A 4 26.19 70.06 8.04
CA GLY A 4 25.82 70.36 9.42
C GLY A 4 25.69 69.07 10.24
N LYS A 5 26.10 69.11 11.51
CA LYS A 5 26.18 67.97 12.44
C LYS A 5 24.92 67.08 12.44
N GLY A 6 23.74 67.67 12.24
CA GLY A 6 22.46 66.95 12.10
C GLY A 6 22.34 66.11 10.83
N TYR A 7 22.84 66.59 9.69
CA TYR A 7 22.85 65.86 8.41
C TYR A 7 23.77 64.64 8.47
N ARG A 8 24.92 64.77 9.15
CA ARG A 8 25.86 63.65 9.36
C ARG A 8 25.23 62.54 10.22
N ASN A 9 24.51 62.90 11.28
CA ASN A 9 23.82 61.93 12.13
C ASN A 9 22.66 61.24 11.39
N LEU A 10 21.93 61.97 10.55
CA LEU A 10 20.87 61.42 9.69
C LEU A 10 21.45 60.38 8.70
N ILE A 11 22.56 60.72 8.03
CA ILE A 11 23.23 59.81 7.08
C ILE A 11 23.72 58.55 7.80
N ILE A 12 24.33 58.68 8.97
CA ILE A 12 24.77 57.52 9.78
C ILE A 12 23.57 56.64 10.17
N GLY A 13 22.45 57.23 10.59
CA GLY A 13 21.23 56.49 10.92
C GLY A 13 20.68 55.69 9.73
N ILE A 14 20.62 56.31 8.55
CA ILE A 14 20.18 55.63 7.31
C ILE A 14 21.11 54.47 6.96
N ILE A 15 22.43 54.67 7.07
CA ILE A 15 23.41 53.61 6.80
C ILE A 15 23.24 52.44 7.76
N ILE A 16 23.06 52.70 9.06
CA ILE A 16 22.85 51.63 10.05
C ILE A 16 21.58 50.83 9.73
N ILE A 17 20.48 51.52 9.41
CA ILE A 17 19.22 50.86 9.03
C ILE A 17 19.41 50.01 7.78
N ALA A 18 20.09 50.55 6.76
CA ALA A 18 20.39 49.82 5.54
C ALA A 18 21.24 48.57 5.82
N VAL A 19 22.28 48.67 6.65
CA VAL A 19 23.11 47.53 7.06
C VAL A 19 22.30 46.48 7.81
N VAL A 20 21.41 46.88 8.72
CA VAL A 20 20.53 45.95 9.43
C VAL A 20 19.59 45.23 8.47
N ILE A 21 18.98 45.93 7.51
CA ILE A 21 18.11 45.32 6.49
C ILE A 21 18.90 44.31 5.64
N VAL A 22 20.10 44.68 5.20
CA VAL A 22 21.01 43.81 4.43
C VAL A 22 21.35 42.54 5.21
N VAL A 23 21.71 42.66 6.50
CA VAL A 23 22.01 41.52 7.39
C VAL A 23 20.79 40.63 7.62
N LEU A 24 19.56 41.18 7.60
CA LEU A 24 18.35 40.40 7.83
C LEU A 24 17.80 39.72 6.57
N VAL A 25 18.07 40.25 5.38
CA VAL A 25 17.52 39.77 4.11
C VAL A 25 18.49 38.86 3.36
N ILE A 26 19.80 39.16 3.38
CA ILE A 26 20.80 38.45 2.56
C ILE A 26 21.12 37.02 3.04
N PRO A 27 21.38 36.75 4.33
CA PRO A 27 21.74 35.39 4.73
C PRO A 27 20.53 34.47 4.53
N MET A 28 20.68 33.57 3.57
CA MET A 28 19.74 32.49 3.30
C MET A 28 20.15 31.27 4.10
N ILE A 29 19.39 30.97 5.14
CA ILE A 29 19.62 29.83 6.00
C ILE A 29 18.87 28.63 5.41
N PRO A 30 19.53 27.49 5.18
CA PRO A 30 18.84 26.27 4.78
C PRO A 30 17.99 25.76 5.93
N VAL A 31 16.70 25.51 5.66
CA VAL A 31 15.74 24.99 6.63
C VAL A 31 15.09 23.75 6.03
N GLU A 32 14.98 22.69 6.83
CA GLU A 32 14.25 21.49 6.43
C GLU A 32 12.75 21.70 6.65
N GLU A 33 11.97 21.59 5.57
CA GLU A 33 10.52 21.61 5.62
C GLU A 33 9.96 20.25 5.27
N SER A 34 9.01 19.78 6.08
CA SER A 34 8.21 18.61 5.74
C SER A 34 7.12 18.98 4.74
N TYR A 35 6.92 18.13 3.74
CA TYR A 35 5.80 18.23 2.81
C TYR A 35 5.23 16.85 2.53
N ASN A 36 3.94 16.81 2.23
CA ASN A 36 3.24 15.58 1.88
C ASN A 36 3.26 15.41 0.36
N GLU A 37 3.69 14.24 -0.09
CA GLU A 37 3.68 13.84 -1.48
C GLU A 37 2.87 12.55 -1.62
N THR A 38 2.05 12.45 -2.68
CA THR A 38 1.32 11.22 -2.97
C THR A 38 2.14 10.39 -3.93
N GLU A 39 2.47 9.17 -3.53
CA GLU A 39 3.26 8.25 -4.35
C GLU A 39 2.51 6.93 -4.59
N PRO A 40 2.69 6.31 -5.76
CA PRO A 40 2.21 4.96 -5.99
C PRO A 40 2.97 3.97 -5.11
N TYR A 41 2.26 2.99 -4.57
CA TYR A 41 2.86 1.84 -3.91
C TYR A 41 2.11 0.56 -4.27
N ASN A 42 2.84 -0.56 -4.26
CA ASN A 42 2.30 -1.87 -4.52
C ASN A 42 1.83 -2.50 -3.21
N ARG A 43 0.62 -3.06 -3.21
CA ARG A 43 0.10 -3.90 -2.13
C ARG A 43 -0.69 -5.08 -2.68
N LEU A 44 -0.95 -6.08 -1.85
CA LEU A 44 -1.86 -7.16 -2.23
C LEU A 44 -3.30 -6.65 -2.23
N ALA A 45 -4.11 -7.17 -3.15
CA ALA A 45 -5.55 -6.94 -3.17
C ALA A 45 -6.19 -7.51 -1.89
N THR A 46 -7.17 -6.78 -1.36
CA THR A 46 -7.98 -7.22 -0.22
C THR A 46 -9.09 -8.16 -0.69
N TYR A 47 -9.38 -9.18 0.12
CA TYR A 47 -10.41 -10.16 -0.18
C TYR A 47 -10.98 -10.78 1.10
N ASP A 48 -12.20 -11.32 0.97
CA ASP A 48 -12.83 -12.16 1.98
C ASP A 48 -13.03 -13.57 1.42
N VAL A 49 -12.79 -14.58 2.26
CA VAL A 49 -13.24 -15.95 1.97
C VAL A 49 -14.64 -16.12 2.54
N VAL A 50 -15.63 -16.17 1.65
CA VAL A 50 -17.05 -16.23 2.01
C VAL A 50 -17.43 -17.62 2.50
N SER A 51 -16.92 -18.66 1.83
CA SER A 51 -17.11 -20.04 2.24
C SER A 51 -15.95 -20.91 1.78
N ALA A 52 -15.64 -21.93 2.58
CA ALA A 52 -14.70 -22.98 2.23
C ALA A 52 -15.31 -24.32 2.63
N THR A 53 -15.54 -25.19 1.64
CA THR A 53 -16.21 -26.47 1.86
C THR A 53 -15.45 -27.59 1.17
N LEU A 54 -15.38 -28.74 1.83
CA LEU A 54 -14.98 -30.00 1.24
C LEU A 54 -16.18 -30.94 1.27
N THR A 55 -16.57 -31.48 0.13
CA THR A 55 -17.75 -32.36 0.02
C THR A 55 -17.35 -33.67 -0.64
N GLU A 56 -17.72 -34.79 -0.02
CA GLU A 56 -17.59 -36.12 -0.61
C GLU A 56 -18.67 -36.36 -1.68
N GLY A 57 -18.29 -37.01 -2.76
CA GLY A 57 -19.18 -37.45 -3.83
C GLY A 57 -18.78 -38.82 -4.35
N TRP A 58 -19.66 -39.42 -5.16
CA TRP A 58 -19.40 -40.70 -5.79
C TRP A 58 -20.03 -40.74 -7.19
N ASP A 59 -19.33 -41.33 -8.16
CA ASP A 59 -19.88 -41.68 -9.47
C ASP A 59 -19.32 -43.00 -10.01
N LEU A 60 -19.99 -43.56 -11.02
CA LEU A 60 -19.65 -44.87 -11.61
C LEU A 60 -18.29 -44.91 -12.33
N VAL A 61 -17.75 -43.76 -12.74
CA VAL A 61 -16.52 -43.69 -13.55
C VAL A 61 -15.30 -43.48 -12.66
N ARG A 62 -15.40 -42.57 -11.69
CA ARG A 62 -14.28 -42.17 -10.79
C ARG A 62 -14.27 -42.93 -9.47
N GLY A 63 -15.40 -43.48 -9.06
CA GLY A 63 -15.58 -43.98 -7.70
C GLY A 63 -15.82 -42.83 -6.73
N THR A 64 -15.19 -42.87 -5.55
CA THR A 64 -15.34 -41.84 -4.52
C THR A 64 -14.44 -40.65 -4.85
N TYR A 65 -14.91 -39.42 -4.65
CA TYR A 65 -14.10 -38.22 -4.85
C TYR A 65 -14.47 -37.14 -3.85
N HIS A 66 -13.57 -36.20 -3.65
CA HIS A 66 -13.80 -35.03 -2.81
C HIS A 66 -13.71 -33.75 -3.63
N THR A 67 -14.73 -32.90 -3.52
CA THR A 67 -14.76 -31.59 -4.16
C THR A 67 -14.38 -30.52 -3.14
N SER A 68 -13.27 -29.81 -3.39
CA SER A 68 -12.87 -28.63 -2.62
C SER A 68 -13.39 -27.38 -3.30
N THR A 69 -14.24 -26.62 -2.61
CA THR A 69 -14.88 -25.41 -3.14
C THR A 69 -14.63 -24.23 -2.22
N ILE A 70 -14.00 -23.18 -2.75
CA ILE A 70 -13.67 -21.94 -2.06
C ILE A 70 -14.36 -20.78 -2.78
N VAL A 71 -15.23 -20.06 -2.08
CA VAL A 71 -15.89 -18.86 -2.59
C VAL A 71 -15.15 -17.64 -2.06
N LEU A 72 -14.58 -16.87 -2.97
CA LEU A 72 -13.81 -15.66 -2.64
C LEU A 72 -14.56 -14.43 -3.12
N ARG A 73 -14.58 -13.38 -2.29
CA ARG A 73 -15.05 -12.04 -2.65
C ARG A 73 -13.86 -11.10 -2.71
N ASN A 74 -13.68 -10.41 -3.84
CA ASN A 74 -12.74 -9.31 -3.92
C ASN A 74 -13.35 -8.08 -3.23
N THR A 75 -12.74 -7.61 -2.15
CA THR A 75 -13.19 -6.42 -1.40
C THR A 75 -12.45 -5.15 -1.81
N ASP A 76 -11.46 -5.28 -2.71
CA ASP A 76 -10.70 -4.16 -3.20
C ASP A 76 -11.48 -3.30 -4.21
N ALA A 77 -11.01 -2.08 -4.42
CA ALA A 77 -11.55 -1.17 -5.45
C ALA A 77 -11.16 -1.61 -6.88
N TYR A 78 -10.14 -2.46 -7.00
CA TYR A 78 -9.62 -2.94 -8.28
C TYR A 78 -9.86 -4.44 -8.46
N GLY A 79 -10.16 -4.85 -9.68
CA GLY A 79 -10.19 -6.27 -10.04
C GLY A 79 -8.79 -6.86 -10.19
N GLY A 80 -8.68 -8.18 -10.10
CA GLY A 80 -7.41 -8.87 -10.38
C GLY A 80 -7.53 -10.38 -10.41
N THR A 81 -6.44 -11.04 -10.81
CA THR A 81 -6.37 -12.50 -10.89
C THR A 81 -5.97 -13.09 -9.54
N PHE A 82 -6.91 -13.79 -8.90
CA PHE A 82 -6.65 -14.55 -7.69
C PHE A 82 -6.26 -15.98 -8.05
N SER A 83 -5.42 -16.59 -7.19
CA SER A 83 -5.06 -17.99 -7.27
C SER A 83 -5.44 -18.69 -5.96
N VAL A 84 -6.11 -19.82 -6.05
CA VAL A 84 -6.48 -20.66 -4.91
C VAL A 84 -5.81 -22.00 -5.07
N THR A 85 -4.92 -22.33 -4.12
CA THR A 85 -4.30 -23.64 -4.02
C THR A 85 -5.09 -24.49 -3.04
N HIS A 86 -5.68 -25.56 -3.55
CA HIS A 86 -6.41 -26.58 -2.81
C HIS A 86 -5.45 -27.71 -2.45
N ARG A 87 -5.47 -28.17 -1.20
CA ARG A 87 -4.67 -29.29 -0.72
C ARG A 87 -5.59 -30.32 -0.08
N LEU A 88 -5.43 -31.57 -0.46
CA LEU A 88 -6.06 -32.68 0.20
C LEU A 88 -5.01 -33.45 1.01
N TYR A 89 -5.31 -33.72 2.27
CA TYR A 89 -4.49 -34.51 3.15
C TYR A 89 -5.23 -35.80 3.51
N ASP A 90 -4.48 -36.89 3.64
CA ASP A 90 -4.96 -38.16 4.19
C ASP A 90 -4.13 -38.54 5.43
N ILE A 91 -4.31 -39.76 5.93
CA ILE A 91 -3.56 -40.29 7.09
C ILE A 91 -2.03 -40.34 6.88
N ASN A 92 -1.57 -40.37 5.63
CA ASN A 92 -0.14 -40.43 5.29
C ASN A 92 0.47 -39.04 5.03
N GLY A 93 -0.34 -37.98 5.03
CA GLY A 93 0.12 -36.60 4.83
C GLY A 93 -0.57 -35.93 3.64
N LEU A 94 0.18 -35.14 2.86
CA LEU A 94 -0.36 -34.49 1.68
C LEU A 94 -0.67 -35.55 0.62
N TYR A 95 -1.97 -35.72 0.32
CA TYR A 95 -2.45 -36.65 -0.69
C TYR A 95 -2.32 -36.03 -2.09
N ASP A 96 -2.84 -34.81 -2.27
CA ASP A 96 -2.81 -34.12 -3.56
C ASP A 96 -2.93 -32.59 -3.42
N ILE A 97 -2.54 -31.86 -4.47
CA ILE A 97 -2.53 -30.40 -4.53
C ILE A 97 -2.90 -29.90 -5.91
N GLU A 98 -3.87 -29.00 -5.97
CA GLU A 98 -4.36 -28.41 -7.21
C GLU A 98 -4.49 -26.90 -7.09
N THR A 99 -4.18 -26.16 -8.16
CA THR A 99 -4.26 -24.70 -8.15
C THR A 99 -5.18 -24.19 -9.23
N THR A 100 -6.19 -23.43 -8.83
CA THR A 100 -7.15 -22.78 -9.74
C THR A 100 -6.94 -21.27 -9.74
N THR A 101 -7.13 -20.63 -10.90
CA THR A 101 -6.95 -19.19 -11.05
C THR A 101 -8.14 -18.57 -11.77
N ALA A 102 -8.52 -17.36 -11.38
CA ALA A 102 -9.60 -16.63 -12.01
C ALA A 102 -9.47 -15.12 -11.78
N PHE A 103 -9.93 -14.33 -12.74
CA PHE A 103 -10.10 -12.90 -12.57
C PHE A 103 -11.36 -12.62 -11.76
N VAL A 104 -11.23 -11.85 -10.68
CA VAL A 104 -12.34 -11.44 -9.82
C VAL A 104 -12.39 -9.92 -9.79
N GLY A 105 -13.44 -9.33 -10.37
CA GLY A 105 -13.64 -7.89 -10.39
C GLY A 105 -13.90 -7.31 -9.00
N SER A 106 -13.80 -5.99 -8.85
CA SER A 106 -14.09 -5.29 -7.59
C SER A 106 -15.49 -5.62 -7.08
N GLY A 107 -15.60 -6.01 -5.82
CA GLY A 107 -16.85 -6.38 -5.16
C GLY A 107 -17.45 -7.72 -5.61
N GLN A 108 -16.90 -8.37 -6.65
CA GLN A 108 -17.42 -9.61 -7.19
C GLN A 108 -17.04 -10.82 -6.34
N GLN A 109 -17.84 -11.87 -6.45
CA GLN A 109 -17.53 -13.19 -5.92
C GLN A 109 -17.20 -14.16 -7.05
N TYR A 110 -16.31 -15.11 -6.76
CA TYR A 110 -15.99 -16.21 -7.66
C TYR A 110 -15.81 -17.51 -6.89
N THR A 111 -16.24 -18.61 -7.50
CA THR A 111 -16.15 -19.96 -6.93
C THR A 111 -14.97 -20.69 -7.54
N PHE A 112 -13.94 -20.92 -6.75
CA PHE A 112 -12.79 -21.75 -7.09
C PHE A 112 -13.09 -23.18 -6.65
N SER A 113 -13.01 -24.14 -7.57
CA SER A 113 -13.34 -25.53 -7.25
C SER A 113 -12.43 -26.50 -7.98
N THR A 114 -12.04 -27.56 -7.28
CA THR A 114 -11.32 -28.71 -7.86
C THR A 114 -11.83 -30.01 -7.23
N GLN A 115 -11.56 -31.14 -7.88
CA GLN A 115 -11.96 -32.48 -7.47
C GLN A 115 -10.73 -33.35 -7.30
N PHE A 116 -10.72 -34.16 -6.24
CA PHE A 116 -9.68 -35.13 -5.94
C PHE A 116 -10.30 -36.52 -5.92
N ASP A 117 -9.78 -37.45 -6.72
CA ASP A 117 -10.23 -38.83 -6.70
C ASP A 117 -9.67 -39.53 -5.46
N THR A 118 -10.56 -40.15 -4.67
CA THR A 118 -10.23 -40.75 -3.36
C THR A 118 -10.76 -42.18 -3.27
N GLN A 119 -10.29 -42.94 -2.29
CA GLN A 119 -10.80 -44.28 -2.03
C GLN A 119 -12.04 -44.26 -1.13
N TRP A 120 -12.84 -45.33 -1.22
CA TRP A 120 -14.00 -45.49 -0.35
C TRP A 120 -13.56 -45.55 1.13
N LEU A 121 -14.22 -44.76 1.98
CA LEU A 121 -13.88 -44.58 3.40
C LEU A 121 -12.47 -44.03 3.67
N GLN A 122 -11.82 -43.40 2.69
CA GLN A 122 -10.58 -42.70 2.93
C GLN A 122 -10.86 -41.44 3.76
N ASP A 123 -10.28 -41.39 4.97
CA ASP A 123 -10.36 -40.20 5.82
C ASP A 123 -9.46 -39.10 5.25
N VAL A 124 -10.05 -37.96 4.94
CA VAL A 124 -9.36 -36.85 4.28
C VAL A 124 -9.69 -35.50 4.90
N ARG A 125 -8.72 -34.59 4.85
CA ARG A 125 -8.85 -33.19 5.28
C ARG A 125 -8.51 -32.26 4.13
N GLY A 126 -9.37 -31.28 3.89
CA GLY A 126 -9.14 -30.22 2.92
C GLY A 126 -8.49 -29.01 3.58
N GLU A 127 -7.46 -28.47 2.94
CA GLU A 127 -6.89 -27.16 3.25
C GLU A 127 -6.81 -26.31 1.99
N TYR A 128 -6.71 -24.99 2.16
CA TYR A 128 -6.55 -24.07 1.04
C TYR A 128 -5.64 -22.90 1.40
N SER A 129 -5.05 -22.28 0.38
CA SER A 129 -4.37 -21.00 0.51
C SER A 129 -4.71 -20.12 -0.69
N VAL A 130 -4.95 -18.83 -0.42
CA VAL A 130 -5.25 -17.83 -1.44
C VAL A 130 -4.03 -16.95 -1.69
N SER A 131 -3.65 -16.78 -2.95
CA SER A 131 -2.69 -15.78 -3.39
C SER A 131 -3.44 -14.66 -4.12
N ALA A 132 -3.43 -13.48 -3.52
CA ALA A 132 -4.05 -12.28 -4.07
C ALA A 132 -3.12 -11.59 -5.09
N PRO A 133 -3.68 -10.93 -6.12
CA PRO A 133 -2.89 -10.15 -7.06
C PRO A 133 -2.33 -8.89 -6.39
N THR A 134 -1.26 -8.35 -6.96
CA THR A 134 -0.73 -7.02 -6.59
C THR A 134 -1.55 -5.93 -7.25
N VAL A 135 -1.97 -4.94 -6.48
CA VAL A 135 -2.63 -3.71 -6.94
C VAL A 135 -1.75 -2.50 -6.67
N ILE A 136 -1.86 -1.50 -7.55
CA ILE A 136 -1.19 -0.20 -7.39
C ILE A 136 -2.17 0.73 -6.69
N ASP A 137 -1.76 1.23 -5.53
CA ASP A 137 -2.54 2.18 -4.74
C ASP A 137 -1.70 3.43 -4.45
N THR A 138 -2.29 4.48 -3.92
CA THR A 138 -1.59 5.71 -3.55
C THR A 138 -1.43 5.83 -2.06
N ARG A 139 -0.23 6.20 -1.60
CA ARG A 139 0.02 6.56 -0.20
C ARG A 139 0.58 7.96 -0.09
N VAL A 140 0.19 8.65 0.97
CA VAL A 140 0.79 9.93 1.33
C VAL A 140 2.07 9.65 2.11
N VAL A 141 3.20 10.13 1.60
CA VAL A 141 4.49 10.07 2.28
C VAL A 141 4.90 11.47 2.70
N THR A 142 5.49 11.58 3.90
CA THR A 142 6.11 12.82 4.35
C THR A 142 7.57 12.82 3.90
N LYS A 143 7.92 13.78 3.05
CA LYS A 143 9.28 14.02 2.60
C LYS A 143 9.80 15.32 3.17
N GLN A 144 11.11 15.49 3.11
CA GLN A 144 11.78 16.72 3.50
C GLN A 144 12.41 17.39 2.30
N ARG A 145 12.32 18.71 2.26
CA ARG A 145 13.05 19.54 1.28
C ARG A 145 13.79 20.64 2.01
N THR A 146 14.96 21.00 1.51
CA THR A 146 15.69 22.18 1.97
C THR A 146 15.11 23.41 1.29
N VAL A 147 14.57 24.33 2.07
CA VAL A 147 14.15 25.65 1.61
C VAL A 147 15.07 26.69 2.22
N TYR A 148 15.54 27.61 1.38
CA TYR A 148 16.38 28.71 1.81
C TYR A 148 15.48 29.87 2.27
N LYS A 149 15.57 30.22 3.56
CA LYS A 149 14.79 31.30 4.17
C LYS A 149 15.68 32.42 4.69
N SER A 150 15.22 33.66 4.58
CA SER A 150 15.87 34.80 5.23
C SER A 150 15.56 34.84 6.73
N ILE A 151 16.36 35.58 7.51
CA ILE A 151 16.14 35.74 8.95
C ILE A 151 14.76 36.35 9.24
N ILE A 152 14.31 37.30 8.40
CA ILE A 152 12.95 37.87 8.50
C ILE A 152 11.88 36.79 8.32
N GLN A 153 12.01 35.91 7.33
CA GLN A 153 11.03 34.84 7.11
C GLN A 153 10.96 33.89 8.31
N LEU A 154 12.10 33.56 8.91
CA LEU A 154 12.16 32.73 10.12
C LEU A 154 11.54 33.39 11.36
N LEU A 155 11.62 34.71 11.47
CA LEU A 155 11.07 35.47 12.61
C LEU A 155 9.55 35.67 12.50
N PHE A 156 9.01 35.85 11.29
CA PHE A 156 7.61 36.24 11.08
C PHE A 156 6.68 35.13 10.56
N TYR A 157 7.21 34.07 9.93
CA TYR A 157 6.41 33.00 9.31
C TYR A 157 6.68 31.63 9.97
N ARG A 158 6.56 31.57 11.30
CA ARG A 158 6.55 30.31 12.05
C ARG A 158 5.29 29.51 11.76
#